data_AF-A0A7K0VS92-F1
#
_entry.id   AF-A0A7K0VS92-F1
#
_cell.length_a   1.000
_cell.length_b   1.000
_cell.length_c   1.000
_cell.angle_alpha   90.00
_cell.angle_beta   90.00
_cell.angle_gamma   90.00
#
_symmetry.space_group_name_H-M   'P 1'
#
loop_
_entity.id
_entity.type
_entity.pdbx_description
1 polymer ?
#
loop_
_entity_poly.entity_id
_entity_poly.type
_entity_poly.pdbx_seq_one_letter_code
_entity_poly.pdbx_strand_id
1 'polypeptide(L)'
;MSDDFSDDFSDQDEFFDDELNQFHTQPSLYDRWRPAIAAIAVLLTVVAISVIANSDKSDSDANNPNVIVDSTNVPLVTVPLTRTIKPGMKGDDVLRVQQRLAALHFDPGPQDSVFGQNTIQAVWAFEKLVMSTPRERATGVVTPSTWAIMQSDIQIKPRRDADTATHVEVYLPEQVMIVFKEGIPVVITHISSGSNEKWCEEVAISPGEDGNNTDAEIKRGICGEAITPPGIFYFYNRRQGMRESKLGTMYNPVYFNYNIAIHGAILVPLKPASHGCIRIPMSVARYFQAIVAYGDRVYVFDGVKEPEEYGSPVPPFDLPDPDYTTVPTTIPQTTLPNAVVTTIAGSPTTIPVTTP
;
A
#
# COMPACT_ATOMS: atom_id res chain seq x y z
N MET A 1 -59.94 -25.99 78.55
CA MET A 1 -60.00 -25.77 77.09
C MET A 1 -58.66 -26.21 76.56
N SER A 2 -58.48 -27.53 76.45
CA SER A 2 -58.83 -28.33 75.26
C SER A 2 -57.75 -28.11 74.19
N ASP A 3 -56.68 -28.89 74.27
CA ASP A 3 -56.41 -30.11 73.47
C ASP A 3 -55.48 -29.66 72.31
N ASP A 4 -54.44 -30.34 71.85
CA ASP A 4 -54.23 -31.78 71.75
C ASP A 4 -52.75 -32.07 71.33
N PHE A 5 -52.29 -33.29 71.62
CA PHE A 5 -51.26 -34.13 70.94
C PHE A 5 -49.81 -33.59 70.74
N SER A 6 -48.77 -34.06 71.45
CA SER A 6 -48.12 -35.40 71.57
C SER A 6 -47.17 -35.81 70.43
N ASP A 7 -45.88 -35.95 70.81
CA ASP A 7 -44.76 -36.78 70.29
C ASP A 7 -44.37 -36.62 68.79
N ASP A 8 -43.14 -36.79 68.30
CA ASP A 8 -41.94 -37.50 68.73
C ASP A 8 -40.75 -37.05 67.84
N PHE A 9 -39.57 -37.45 68.29
CA PHE A 9 -38.17 -37.38 67.84
C PHE A 9 -37.71 -37.38 66.35
N SER A 10 -36.40 -37.03 66.25
CA SER A 10 -35.34 -37.39 65.27
C SER A 10 -35.11 -36.45 64.06
N ASP A 11 -34.00 -35.71 64.03
CA ASP A 11 -32.64 -35.99 63.47
C ASP A 11 -32.52 -35.38 62.06
N GLN A 12 -31.75 -34.29 61.90
CA GLN A 12 -30.39 -34.22 61.36
C GLN A 12 -30.21 -34.72 59.90
N ASP A 13 -29.47 -33.89 59.15
CA ASP A 13 -28.91 -34.10 57.80
C ASP A 13 -29.92 -33.98 56.63
N GLU A 14 -29.65 -33.34 55.49
CA GLU A 14 -28.40 -33.18 54.76
C GLU A 14 -28.64 -32.14 53.63
N PHE A 15 -27.59 -31.36 53.30
CA PHE A 15 -27.14 -30.87 51.99
C PHE A 15 -28.11 -30.66 50.78
N PHE A 16 -27.64 -29.75 49.91
CA PHE A 16 -28.08 -29.46 48.53
C PHE A 16 -29.04 -28.29 48.37
N ASP A 17 -28.49 -27.12 48.04
CA ASP A 17 -29.07 -26.19 47.08
C ASP A 17 -28.01 -25.12 46.71
N ASP A 18 -27.01 -25.49 45.92
CA ASP A 18 -26.13 -24.51 45.26
C ASP A 18 -25.53 -25.03 43.94
N GLU A 19 -26.33 -25.77 43.16
CA GLU A 19 -25.88 -26.31 41.86
C GLU A 19 -26.94 -26.21 40.75
N LEU A 20 -27.58 -25.05 40.58
CA LEU A 20 -28.40 -24.78 39.40
C LEU A 20 -28.27 -23.31 38.93
N ASN A 21 -27.06 -22.88 38.55
CA ASN A 21 -26.91 -21.70 37.69
C ASN A 21 -25.62 -21.66 36.84
N GLN A 22 -25.22 -22.81 36.29
CA GLN A 22 -24.34 -22.85 35.12
C GLN A 22 -25.08 -23.40 33.90
N PHE A 23 -26.09 -22.65 33.43
CA PHE A 23 -26.45 -22.72 32.02
C PHE A 23 -25.33 -22.02 31.23
N HIS A 24 -24.30 -22.80 30.89
CA HIS A 24 -23.45 -22.46 29.75
C HIS A 24 -24.35 -22.40 28.51
N THR A 25 -24.77 -21.19 28.12
CA THR A 25 -25.37 -20.94 26.83
C THR A 25 -24.34 -21.30 25.77
N GLN A 26 -24.50 -22.48 25.17
CA GLN A 26 -23.79 -22.84 23.95
C GLN A 26 -24.12 -21.75 22.92
N PRO A 27 -23.10 -21.09 22.31
CA PRO A 27 -23.36 -20.04 21.35
C PRO A 27 -24.21 -20.61 20.21
N SER A 28 -25.29 -19.90 19.86
CA SER A 28 -26.22 -20.38 18.85
C SER A 28 -25.48 -20.61 17.52
N LEU A 29 -25.95 -21.58 16.72
CA LEU A 29 -25.43 -21.76 15.35
C LEU A 29 -25.46 -20.44 14.59
N TYR A 30 -26.49 -19.61 14.82
CA TYR A 30 -26.56 -18.27 14.27
C TYR A 30 -25.36 -17.42 14.68
N ASP A 31 -25.02 -17.32 15.98
CA ASP A 31 -23.88 -16.53 16.45
C ASP A 31 -22.53 -16.99 15.90
N ARG A 32 -22.36 -18.30 15.70
CA ARG A 32 -21.17 -18.87 15.08
C ARG A 32 -21.04 -18.49 13.60
N TRP A 33 -22.15 -18.42 12.87
CA TRP A 33 -22.17 -18.14 11.44
C TRP A 33 -22.46 -16.68 11.09
N ARG A 34 -22.87 -15.83 12.05
CA ARG A 34 -23.09 -14.38 11.87
C ARG A 34 -22.01 -13.65 11.10
N PRO A 35 -20.69 -13.79 11.40
CA PRO A 35 -19.65 -13.11 10.62
C PRO A 35 -19.58 -13.63 9.18
N ALA A 36 -19.85 -14.91 8.93
CA ALA A 36 -19.89 -15.48 7.59
C ALA A 36 -21.14 -15.03 6.82
N ILE A 37 -22.31 -14.96 7.46
CA ILE A 37 -23.54 -14.42 6.86
C ILE A 37 -23.39 -12.93 6.54
N ALA A 38 -22.79 -12.16 7.44
CA ALA A 38 -22.46 -10.75 7.19
C ALA A 38 -21.42 -10.61 6.08
N ALA A 39 -20.41 -11.47 6.02
CA ALA A 39 -19.43 -11.49 4.94
C ALA A 39 -20.06 -11.82 3.60
N ILE A 40 -20.93 -12.82 3.53
CA ILE A 40 -21.71 -13.17 2.33
C ILE A 40 -22.63 -12.02 1.94
N ALA A 41 -23.31 -11.37 2.90
CA ALA A 41 -24.15 -10.22 2.63
C ALA A 41 -23.34 -9.01 2.11
N VAL A 42 -22.18 -8.71 2.71
CA VAL A 42 -21.26 -7.68 2.23
C VAL A 42 -20.79 -8.02 0.82
N LEU A 43 -20.33 -9.24 0.59
CA LEU A 43 -19.86 -9.70 -0.72
C LEU A 43 -20.98 -9.64 -1.77
N LEU A 44 -22.19 -10.08 -1.43
CA LEU A 44 -23.36 -10.01 -2.30
C LEU A 44 -23.80 -8.56 -2.56
N THR A 45 -23.71 -7.66 -1.57
CA THR A 45 -23.98 -6.23 -1.81
C THR A 45 -22.89 -5.58 -2.67
N VAL A 46 -21.63 -5.97 -2.51
CA VAL A 46 -20.53 -5.48 -3.33
C VAL A 46 -20.69 -5.96 -4.78
N VAL A 47 -20.97 -7.24 -4.98
CA VAL A 47 -21.27 -7.82 -6.31
C VAL A 47 -22.52 -7.18 -6.91
N ALA A 48 -23.60 -7.00 -6.14
CA ALA A 48 -24.84 -6.39 -6.62
C ALA A 48 -24.70 -4.89 -6.94
N ILE A 49 -23.91 -4.12 -6.18
CA ILE A 49 -23.62 -2.70 -6.49
C ILE A 49 -22.76 -2.61 -7.75
N SER A 50 -21.78 -3.48 -7.94
CA SER A 50 -21.03 -3.59 -9.20
C SER A 50 -21.94 -3.91 -10.40
N VAL A 51 -22.98 -4.74 -10.22
CA VAL A 51 -23.94 -5.07 -11.29
C VAL A 51 -24.97 -3.96 -11.53
N ILE A 52 -25.48 -3.29 -10.49
CA ILE A 52 -26.53 -2.26 -10.60
C ILE A 52 -25.97 -0.88 -11.01
N ALA A 53 -24.72 -0.56 -10.69
CA ALA A 53 -24.06 0.61 -11.26
C ALA A 53 -23.83 0.47 -12.79
N ASN A 54 -23.95 -0.75 -13.33
CA ASN A 54 -23.75 -1.08 -14.74
C ASN A 54 -25.06 -1.28 -15.55
N SER A 55 -26.25 -1.07 -14.98
CA SER A 55 -27.52 -1.35 -15.69
C SER A 55 -27.91 -0.35 -16.79
N ASP A 56 -27.06 0.62 -17.14
CA ASP A 56 -27.23 1.49 -18.32
C ASP A 56 -26.07 1.36 -19.33
N LYS A 57 -25.61 0.14 -19.62
CA LYS A 57 -24.96 -0.18 -20.91
C LYS A 57 -24.81 -1.68 -21.10
N SER A 58 -25.43 -2.20 -22.16
CA SER A 58 -25.19 -3.54 -22.69
C SER A 58 -23.76 -3.66 -23.22
N ASP A 59 -23.12 -4.79 -22.89
CA ASP A 59 -21.82 -5.30 -23.37
C ASP A 59 -20.56 -4.48 -23.03
N SER A 60 -19.95 -4.80 -21.88
CA SER A 60 -18.50 -5.00 -21.70
C SER A 60 -18.21 -5.40 -20.25
N ASP A 61 -17.67 -6.62 -20.06
CA ASP A 61 -17.11 -7.12 -18.80
C ASP A 61 -15.81 -6.36 -18.46
N ALA A 62 -15.93 -5.11 -18.06
CA ALA A 62 -14.80 -4.23 -17.78
C ALA A 62 -15.10 -3.38 -16.54
N ASN A 63 -14.72 -3.85 -15.34
CA ASN A 63 -14.33 -3.04 -14.17
C ASN A 63 -14.21 -3.88 -12.89
N ASN A 64 -13.27 -4.83 -12.85
CA ASN A 64 -12.57 -5.40 -11.68
C ASN A 64 -11.60 -6.45 -12.27
N PRO A 65 -10.42 -6.83 -11.70
CA PRO A 65 -9.95 -8.20 -11.93
C PRO A 65 -11.13 -9.16 -11.75
N ASN A 66 -11.17 -10.22 -12.55
CA ASN A 66 -12.19 -11.25 -12.40
C ASN A 66 -11.89 -12.01 -11.10
N VAL A 67 -12.23 -11.40 -9.96
CA VAL A 67 -12.20 -11.99 -8.63
C VAL A 67 -13.44 -12.86 -8.57
N ILE A 68 -13.21 -14.16 -8.71
CA ILE A 68 -14.26 -15.16 -8.62
C ILE A 68 -14.22 -15.67 -7.19
N VAL A 69 -15.32 -15.50 -6.47
CA VAL A 69 -15.53 -16.13 -5.17
C VAL A 69 -16.47 -17.29 -5.36
N ASP A 70 -15.94 -18.52 -5.35
CA ASP A 70 -16.79 -19.70 -5.50
C ASP A 70 -17.53 -19.96 -4.17
N SER A 71 -18.84 -20.07 -4.26
CA SER A 71 -19.70 -20.39 -3.12
C SER A 71 -19.98 -21.89 -3.15
N THR A 72 -18.99 -22.69 -2.76
CA THR A 72 -19.21 -24.13 -2.59
C THR A 72 -20.20 -24.38 -1.45
N ASN A 73 -21.19 -25.26 -1.68
CA ASN A 73 -22.17 -25.69 -0.66
C ASN A 73 -21.58 -26.57 0.46
N VAL A 74 -20.25 -26.78 0.47
CA VAL A 74 -19.56 -27.49 1.55
C VAL A 74 -19.13 -26.45 2.60
N PRO A 75 -19.51 -26.60 3.88
CA PRO A 75 -19.12 -25.65 4.90
C PRO A 75 -17.60 -25.65 5.06
N LEU A 76 -16.98 -24.53 4.71
CA LEU A 76 -15.55 -24.34 4.91
C LEU A 76 -15.26 -24.33 6.42
N VAL A 77 -14.38 -25.20 6.89
CA VAL A 77 -13.91 -25.18 8.27
C VAL A 77 -13.03 -23.95 8.44
N THR A 78 -13.62 -22.88 8.96
CA THR A 78 -12.94 -21.60 9.21
C THR A 78 -12.52 -21.49 10.67
N VAL A 79 -11.39 -20.82 10.91
CA VAL A 79 -10.95 -20.50 12.28
C VAL A 79 -11.30 -19.05 12.54
N PRO A 80 -12.30 -18.71 13.36
CA PRO A 80 -12.72 -17.33 13.54
C PRO A 80 -11.62 -16.48 14.20
N LEU A 81 -11.67 -15.17 13.94
CA LEU A 81 -10.97 -14.20 14.77
C LEU A 81 -11.83 -13.86 15.99
N THR A 82 -11.19 -13.80 17.16
CA THR A 82 -11.83 -13.40 18.43
C THR A 82 -11.77 -11.89 18.65
N ARG A 83 -11.02 -11.15 17.83
CA ARG A 83 -10.85 -9.69 17.89
C ARG A 83 -10.58 -9.11 16.50
N THR A 84 -10.79 -7.80 16.38
CA THR A 84 -10.35 -7.03 15.20
C THR A 84 -8.86 -6.74 15.29
N ILE A 85 -8.10 -7.12 14.26
CA ILE A 85 -6.64 -6.90 14.16
C ILE A 85 -6.36 -5.54 13.50
N LYS A 86 -5.51 -4.73 14.14
CA LYS A 86 -5.18 -3.35 13.78
C LYS A 86 -3.65 -3.17 13.68
N PRO A 87 -3.18 -2.09 13.02
CA PRO A 87 -1.78 -1.67 13.03
C PRO A 87 -1.07 -1.84 14.38
N GLY A 88 0.10 -2.49 14.37
CA GLY A 88 0.94 -2.69 15.55
C GLY A 88 0.56 -3.87 16.45
N MET A 89 -0.60 -4.51 16.22
CA MET A 89 -0.99 -5.69 16.98
C MET A 89 -0.09 -6.89 16.66
N LYS A 90 0.01 -7.82 17.61
CA LYS A 90 0.83 -9.03 17.51
C LYS A 90 0.04 -10.28 17.94
N GLY A 91 0.48 -11.45 17.48
CA GLY A 91 -0.01 -12.76 17.94
C GLY A 91 -0.27 -13.77 16.82
N ASP A 92 -0.68 -14.98 17.19
CA ASP A 92 -0.93 -16.07 16.25
C ASP A 92 -2.10 -15.80 15.29
N ASP A 93 -3.03 -14.93 15.68
CA ASP A 93 -4.10 -14.45 14.82
C ASP A 93 -3.58 -13.52 13.71
N VAL A 94 -2.59 -12.67 14.02
CA VAL A 94 -1.85 -11.87 13.04
C VAL A 94 -1.10 -12.78 12.07
N LEU A 95 -0.39 -13.79 12.58
CA LEU A 95 0.34 -14.74 11.74
C LEU A 95 -0.59 -15.46 10.77
N ARG A 96 -1.77 -15.90 11.22
CA ARG A 96 -2.78 -16.52 10.36
C ARG A 96 -3.25 -15.59 9.25
N VAL A 97 -3.45 -14.30 9.56
CA VAL A 97 -3.78 -13.30 8.53
C VAL A 97 -2.65 -13.14 7.52
N GLN A 98 -1.40 -13.02 7.98
CA GLN A 98 -0.24 -12.90 7.09
C GLN A 98 -0.09 -14.13 6.18
N GLN A 99 -0.18 -15.34 6.76
CA GLN A 99 -0.14 -16.59 6.01
C GLN A 99 -1.25 -16.68 4.96
N ARG A 100 -2.47 -16.26 5.31
CA ARG A 100 -3.59 -16.30 4.38
C ARG A 100 -3.45 -15.27 3.26
N LEU A 101 -3.00 -14.05 3.56
CA LEU A 101 -2.69 -13.04 2.54
C LEU A 101 -1.64 -13.57 1.55
N ALA A 102 -0.56 -14.15 2.07
CA ALA A 102 0.50 -14.74 1.25
C ALA A 102 -0.01 -15.93 0.40
N ALA A 103 -0.88 -16.78 0.94
CA ALA A 103 -1.51 -17.87 0.20
C ALA A 103 -2.45 -17.37 -0.92
N LEU A 104 -3.00 -16.17 -0.77
CA LEU A 104 -3.77 -15.46 -1.81
C LEU A 104 -2.88 -14.57 -2.69
N HIS A 105 -1.55 -14.69 -2.58
CA HIS A 105 -0.54 -13.93 -3.31
C HIS A 105 -0.45 -12.43 -2.98
N PHE A 106 -1.17 -11.93 -1.97
CA PHE A 106 -0.94 -10.60 -1.42
C PHE A 106 0.31 -10.62 -0.54
N ASP A 107 1.34 -9.81 -0.83
CA ASP A 107 2.59 -9.82 -0.06
C ASP A 107 2.47 -9.08 1.28
N PRO A 108 2.37 -9.76 2.44
CA PRO A 108 2.27 -9.11 3.74
C PRO A 108 3.63 -8.73 4.32
N GLY A 109 4.73 -8.97 3.58
CA GLY A 109 6.09 -8.99 4.09
C GLY A 109 6.39 -10.23 4.94
N PRO A 110 7.27 -10.12 5.94
CA PRO A 110 7.55 -11.20 6.87
C PRO A 110 6.29 -11.70 7.58
N GLN A 111 6.16 -13.03 7.71
CA GLN A 111 5.09 -13.68 8.47
C GLN A 111 5.58 -13.90 9.92
N ASP A 112 5.71 -12.80 10.64
CA ASP A 112 6.42 -12.70 11.93
C ASP A 112 5.49 -12.45 13.13
N SER A 113 4.19 -12.61 12.93
CA SER A 113 3.15 -12.34 13.93
C SER A 113 3.04 -10.86 14.33
N VAL A 114 3.60 -9.92 13.55
CA VAL A 114 3.51 -8.48 13.79
C VAL A 114 2.76 -7.78 12.66
N PHE A 115 1.66 -7.10 12.98
CA PHE A 115 0.83 -6.40 11.99
C PHE A 115 1.47 -5.04 11.64
N GLY A 116 2.58 -5.11 10.90
CA GLY A 116 3.39 -3.96 10.47
C GLY A 116 2.96 -3.37 9.13
N GLN A 117 3.73 -2.41 8.63
CA GLN A 117 3.40 -1.63 7.42
C GLN A 117 3.18 -2.48 6.17
N ASN A 118 3.99 -3.52 5.93
CA ASN A 118 3.81 -4.40 4.78
C ASN A 118 2.48 -5.17 4.88
N THR A 119 2.13 -5.65 6.07
CA THR A 119 0.85 -6.34 6.30
C THR A 119 -0.33 -5.38 6.13
N ILE A 120 -0.21 -4.13 6.60
CA ILE A 120 -1.22 -3.08 6.37
C ILE A 120 -1.43 -2.86 4.86
N GLN A 121 -0.35 -2.73 4.09
CA GLN A 121 -0.41 -2.53 2.64
C GLN A 121 -1.00 -3.74 1.90
N ALA A 122 -0.71 -4.96 2.33
CA ALA A 122 -1.37 -6.17 1.81
C ALA A 122 -2.87 -6.17 2.09
N VAL A 123 -3.29 -5.76 3.30
CA VAL A 123 -4.71 -5.62 3.65
C VAL A 123 -5.38 -4.53 2.83
N TRP A 124 -4.73 -3.39 2.59
CA TRP A 124 -5.26 -2.37 1.67
C TRP A 124 -5.48 -2.93 0.27
N ALA A 125 -4.50 -3.66 -0.28
CA ALA A 125 -4.66 -4.30 -1.58
C ALA A 125 -5.84 -5.28 -1.57
N PHE A 126 -5.99 -6.09 -0.52
CA PHE A 126 -7.11 -7.02 -0.38
C PHE A 126 -8.47 -6.31 -0.30
N GLU A 127 -8.61 -5.30 0.55
CA GLU A 127 -9.84 -4.51 0.71
C GLU A 127 -10.26 -3.88 -0.62
N LYS A 128 -9.31 -3.32 -1.36
CA LYS A 128 -9.60 -2.63 -2.62
C LYS A 128 -9.92 -3.60 -3.75
N LEU A 129 -9.20 -4.71 -3.84
CA LEU A 129 -9.32 -5.65 -4.95
C LEU A 129 -10.46 -6.64 -4.78
N VAL A 130 -10.56 -7.28 -3.60
CA VAL A 130 -11.49 -8.40 -3.35
C VAL A 130 -12.80 -7.89 -2.78
N MET A 131 -12.74 -6.89 -1.89
CA MET A 131 -13.95 -6.33 -1.28
C MET A 131 -14.48 -5.10 -2.03
N SER A 132 -13.85 -4.73 -3.16
CA SER A 132 -14.15 -3.53 -3.97
C SER A 132 -14.26 -2.25 -3.12
N THR A 133 -13.46 -2.16 -2.05
CA THR A 133 -13.47 -1.00 -1.17
C THR A 133 -12.83 0.18 -1.90
N PRO A 134 -13.51 1.33 -2.04
CA PRO A 134 -12.86 2.53 -2.60
C PRO A 134 -11.58 2.84 -1.83
N ARG A 135 -10.49 3.16 -2.53
CA ARG A 135 -9.16 3.31 -1.92
C ARG A 135 -9.12 4.32 -0.78
N GLU A 136 -9.96 5.35 -0.83
CA GLU A 136 -10.09 6.39 0.21
C GLU A 136 -10.72 5.85 1.51
N ARG A 137 -11.35 4.68 1.45
CA ARG A 137 -12.02 4.00 2.58
C ARG A 137 -11.30 2.74 3.04
N ALA A 138 -10.19 2.36 2.40
CA ALA A 138 -9.38 1.24 2.84
C ALA A 138 -8.83 1.53 4.25
N THR A 139 -9.06 0.61 5.17
CA THR A 139 -8.80 0.82 6.61
C THR A 139 -7.48 0.20 7.04
N GLY A 140 -7.03 -0.86 6.37
CA GLY A 140 -5.86 -1.63 6.80
C GLY A 140 -6.11 -2.39 8.11
N VAL A 141 -7.37 -2.72 8.39
CA VAL A 141 -7.81 -3.39 9.62
C VAL A 141 -8.52 -4.69 9.25
N VAL A 142 -8.22 -5.78 9.96
CA VAL A 142 -8.87 -7.08 9.72
C VAL A 142 -9.91 -7.34 10.79
N THR A 143 -11.17 -7.09 10.42
CA THR A 143 -12.34 -7.43 11.24
C THR A 143 -12.70 -8.92 11.10
N PRO A 144 -13.54 -9.49 11.99
CA PRO A 144 -14.04 -10.85 11.80
C PRO A 144 -14.75 -11.09 10.46
N SER A 145 -15.43 -10.09 9.89
CA SER A 145 -16.05 -10.20 8.56
C SER A 145 -15.00 -10.16 7.44
N THR A 146 -14.03 -9.25 7.50
CA THR A 146 -12.88 -9.22 6.58
C THR A 146 -12.18 -10.59 6.56
N TRP A 147 -11.95 -11.18 7.74
CA TRP A 147 -11.33 -12.49 7.86
C TRP A 147 -12.19 -13.64 7.34
N ALA A 148 -13.51 -13.57 7.49
CA ALA A 148 -14.42 -14.54 6.89
C ALA A 148 -14.32 -14.51 5.36
N ILE A 149 -14.24 -13.31 4.75
CA ILE A 149 -14.02 -13.16 3.30
C ILE A 149 -12.64 -13.71 2.92
N MET A 150 -11.57 -13.35 3.64
CA MET A 150 -10.23 -13.88 3.35
C MET A 150 -10.21 -15.40 3.31
N GLN A 151 -11.00 -16.09 4.12
CA GLN A 151 -11.04 -17.55 4.16
C GLN A 151 -11.84 -18.19 3.02
N SER A 152 -12.66 -17.46 2.25
CA SER A 152 -13.42 -18.06 1.14
C SER A 152 -12.50 -18.53 0.00
N ASP A 153 -13.04 -19.34 -0.92
CA ASP A 153 -12.31 -19.71 -2.14
C ASP A 153 -12.27 -18.51 -3.08
N ILE A 154 -11.14 -17.79 -3.09
CA ILE A 154 -10.93 -16.58 -3.89
C ILE A 154 -9.96 -16.94 -5.01
N GLN A 155 -10.42 -16.75 -6.25
CA GLN A 155 -9.59 -16.87 -7.44
C GLN A 155 -9.44 -15.50 -8.10
N ILE A 156 -8.21 -15.09 -8.38
CA ILE A 156 -7.89 -13.82 -9.02
C ILE A 156 -7.30 -14.14 -10.39
N LYS A 157 -8.07 -13.83 -11.44
CA LYS A 157 -7.65 -14.05 -12.84
C LYS A 157 -7.20 -12.74 -13.47
N PRO A 158 -6.27 -12.79 -14.45
CA PRO A 158 -5.89 -11.61 -15.20
C PRO A 158 -7.07 -11.05 -15.98
N ARG A 159 -7.12 -9.72 -16.16
CA ARG A 159 -8.08 -9.09 -17.08
C ARG A 159 -7.67 -9.32 -18.55
N ARG A 160 -6.42 -9.69 -18.80
CA ARG A 160 -5.89 -9.96 -20.14
C ARG A 160 -5.14 -11.26 -20.26
N ASP A 161 -5.35 -11.92 -21.38
CA ASP A 161 -4.43 -12.93 -21.86
C ASP A 161 -3.30 -12.23 -22.60
N ALA A 162 -2.13 -12.20 -21.98
CA ALA A 162 -0.96 -11.52 -22.52
C ALA A 162 -0.28 -12.40 -23.58
N ASP A 163 0.41 -11.76 -24.53
CA ASP A 163 1.29 -12.45 -25.48
C ASP A 163 2.60 -12.94 -24.85
N THR A 164 2.82 -12.64 -23.57
CA THR A 164 3.96 -13.08 -22.78
C THR A 164 3.50 -13.98 -21.64
N ALA A 165 4.29 -15.01 -21.31
CA ALA A 165 3.97 -15.92 -20.22
C ALA A 165 3.88 -15.20 -18.86
N THR A 166 4.70 -14.16 -18.66
CA THR A 166 4.63 -13.27 -17.50
C THR A 166 4.14 -11.90 -17.96
N HIS A 167 3.21 -11.30 -17.23
CA HIS A 167 2.78 -9.92 -17.47
C HIS A 167 2.40 -9.22 -16.18
N VAL A 168 2.30 -7.89 -16.24
CA VAL A 168 1.90 -7.04 -15.13
C VAL A 168 0.61 -6.32 -15.49
N GLU A 169 -0.35 -6.33 -14.56
CA GLU A 169 -1.56 -5.51 -14.64
C GLU A 169 -1.54 -4.49 -13.52
N VAL A 170 -1.68 -3.21 -13.88
CA VAL A 170 -1.71 -2.06 -12.99
C VAL A 170 -3.12 -1.48 -13.03
N TYR A 171 -3.80 -1.48 -11.89
CA TYR A 171 -5.14 -0.90 -11.76
C TYR A 171 -5.04 0.45 -11.05
N LEU A 172 -5.09 1.54 -11.83
CA LEU A 172 -4.95 2.89 -11.29
C LEU A 172 -6.12 3.31 -10.36
N PRO A 173 -7.39 2.98 -10.62
CA PRO A 173 -8.48 3.33 -9.71
C PRO A 173 -8.28 2.71 -8.32
N GLU A 174 -7.98 1.42 -8.28
CA GLU A 174 -7.79 0.61 -7.07
C GLU A 174 -6.42 0.83 -6.44
N GLN A 175 -5.44 1.39 -7.16
CA GLN A 175 -4.04 1.48 -6.72
C GLN A 175 -3.51 0.10 -6.29
N VAL A 176 -3.71 -0.90 -7.15
CA VAL A 176 -3.21 -2.27 -6.97
C VAL A 176 -2.49 -2.70 -8.23
N MET A 177 -1.42 -3.48 -8.06
CA MET A 177 -0.69 -4.12 -9.15
C MET A 177 -0.64 -5.62 -8.92
N ILE A 178 -0.75 -6.38 -10.01
CA ILE A 178 -0.59 -7.83 -10.02
C ILE A 178 0.47 -8.22 -11.04
N VAL A 179 1.40 -9.09 -10.66
CA VAL A 179 2.24 -9.82 -11.61
C VAL A 179 1.60 -11.19 -11.82
N PHE A 180 1.28 -11.52 -13.06
CA PHE A 180 0.79 -12.83 -13.45
C PHE A 180 1.89 -13.62 -14.15
N LYS A 181 1.88 -14.93 -13.94
CA LYS A 181 2.67 -15.89 -14.72
C LYS A 181 1.76 -17.05 -15.11
N GLU A 182 1.60 -17.28 -16.41
CA GLU A 182 0.71 -18.31 -16.97
C GLU A 182 -0.73 -18.19 -16.42
N GLY A 183 -1.21 -16.95 -16.28
CA GLY A 183 -2.54 -16.63 -15.75
C GLY A 183 -2.70 -16.77 -14.23
N ILE A 184 -1.64 -17.14 -13.50
CA ILE A 184 -1.67 -17.28 -12.03
C ILE A 184 -0.99 -16.06 -11.39
N PRO A 185 -1.58 -15.41 -10.38
CA PRO A 185 -0.92 -14.35 -9.63
C PRO A 185 0.37 -14.84 -8.98
N VAL A 186 1.48 -14.15 -9.21
CA VAL A 186 2.76 -14.37 -8.52
C VAL A 186 2.85 -13.45 -7.31
N VAL A 187 2.45 -12.19 -7.47
CA VAL A 187 2.32 -11.22 -6.39
C VAL A 187 1.22 -10.23 -6.69
N ILE A 188 0.46 -9.88 -5.66
CA ILE A 188 -0.50 -8.79 -5.62
C ILE A 188 -0.01 -7.79 -4.58
N THR A 189 0.08 -6.52 -4.96
CA THR A 189 0.61 -5.49 -4.07
C THR A 189 -0.10 -4.16 -4.20
N HIS A 190 -0.12 -3.41 -3.09
CA HIS A 190 -0.55 -2.03 -3.06
C HIS A 190 0.44 -1.15 -3.81
N ILE A 191 -0.05 -0.15 -4.55
CA ILE A 191 0.80 0.81 -5.27
C ILE A 191 0.44 2.26 -4.95
N SER A 192 1.31 3.19 -5.37
CA SER A 192 0.98 4.61 -5.48
C SER A 192 1.52 5.15 -6.80
N SER A 193 0.62 5.50 -7.72
CA SER A 193 0.93 6.00 -9.08
C SER A 193 1.04 7.54 -9.11
N GLY A 194 1.11 8.12 -10.32
CA GLY A 194 1.16 9.56 -10.55
C GLY A 194 -0.03 10.30 -9.95
N SER A 195 0.22 11.44 -9.29
CA SER A 195 -0.81 12.24 -8.61
C SER A 195 -1.78 12.97 -9.54
N ASN A 196 -1.48 13.07 -10.84
CA ASN A 196 -2.13 13.94 -11.82
C ASN A 196 -2.02 15.45 -11.50
N GLU A 197 -1.08 15.83 -10.64
CA GLU A 197 -0.79 17.23 -10.30
C GLU A 197 0.39 17.76 -11.13
N LYS A 198 0.45 19.08 -11.32
CA LYS A 198 1.65 19.75 -11.83
C LYS A 198 2.65 19.90 -10.70
N TRP A 199 3.93 19.80 -11.03
CA TRP A 199 5.03 19.95 -10.06
C TRP A 199 6.18 20.74 -10.70
N CYS A 200 6.95 21.43 -9.85
CA CYS A 200 8.18 22.14 -10.20
C CYS A 200 9.13 22.06 -8.99
N GLU A 201 10.29 21.45 -9.13
CA GLU A 201 11.25 21.31 -8.03
C GLU A 201 12.70 21.14 -8.51
N GLU A 202 13.65 21.33 -7.61
CA GLU A 202 15.02 20.88 -7.82
C GLU A 202 15.09 19.36 -7.67
N VAL A 203 15.50 18.67 -8.72
CA VAL A 203 15.70 17.22 -8.73
C VAL A 203 17.17 16.86 -8.82
N ALA A 204 17.54 15.75 -8.18
CA ALA A 204 18.81 15.06 -8.40
C ALA A 204 18.62 14.01 -9.49
N ILE A 205 19.60 13.87 -10.39
CA ILE A 205 19.56 12.90 -11.48
C ILE A 205 20.86 12.11 -11.47
N SER A 206 20.80 10.82 -11.16
CA SER A 206 21.95 9.93 -11.15
C SER A 206 22.53 9.68 -12.56
N PRO A 207 23.81 9.30 -12.68
CA PRO A 207 24.41 8.90 -13.95
C PRO A 207 23.62 7.80 -14.66
N GLY A 208 23.38 7.96 -15.97
CA GLY A 208 22.68 6.98 -16.79
C GLY A 208 21.16 6.97 -16.63
N GLU A 209 20.60 7.89 -15.86
CA GLU A 209 19.18 8.25 -15.87
C GLU A 209 18.89 9.29 -16.96
N ASP A 210 17.64 9.36 -17.41
CA ASP A 210 17.24 10.30 -18.45
C ASP A 210 17.57 11.75 -18.06
N GLY A 211 18.19 12.49 -18.98
CA GLY A 211 18.66 13.85 -18.74
C GLY A 211 20.03 13.99 -18.06
N ASN A 212 20.71 12.89 -17.71
CA ASN A 212 22.09 12.93 -17.22
C ASN A 212 23.05 12.04 -18.06
N ASN A 213 23.76 12.69 -18.97
CA ASN A 213 24.80 12.07 -19.81
C ASN A 213 26.22 12.17 -19.22
N THR A 214 26.34 12.45 -17.92
CA THR A 214 27.63 12.59 -17.23
C THR A 214 27.84 11.44 -16.25
N ASP A 215 29.07 11.30 -15.77
CA ASP A 215 29.46 10.26 -14.82
C ASP A 215 29.20 10.65 -13.35
N ALA A 216 28.65 11.85 -13.11
CA ALA A 216 28.34 12.37 -11.78
C ALA A 216 26.85 12.69 -11.65
N GLU A 217 26.34 12.68 -10.42
CA GLU A 217 24.98 13.15 -10.14
C GLU A 217 24.88 14.65 -10.41
N ILE A 218 23.78 15.07 -11.05
CA ILE A 218 23.52 16.47 -11.36
C ILE A 218 22.22 16.94 -10.70
N LYS A 219 22.11 18.24 -10.50
CA LYS A 219 20.90 18.90 -10.01
C LYS A 219 20.31 19.82 -11.07
N ARG A 220 18.99 19.84 -11.20
CA ARG A 220 18.25 20.70 -12.14
C ARG A 220 16.90 21.08 -11.56
N GLY A 221 16.42 22.30 -11.83
CA GLY A 221 15.01 22.63 -11.68
C GLY A 221 14.21 22.06 -12.85
N ILE A 222 13.20 21.26 -12.55
CA ILE A 222 12.34 20.63 -13.53
C ILE A 222 10.88 20.82 -13.13
N CYS A 223 10.04 21.12 -14.12
CA CYS A 223 8.59 21.08 -14.02
C CYS A 223 8.01 19.96 -14.87
N GLY A 224 6.92 19.34 -14.39
CA GLY A 224 6.22 18.28 -15.12
C GLY A 224 4.78 18.11 -14.70
N GLU A 225 4.12 17.12 -15.30
CA GLU A 225 2.78 16.67 -14.92
C GLU A 225 2.87 15.22 -14.44
N ALA A 226 2.38 14.96 -13.24
CA ALA A 226 2.52 13.69 -12.54
C ALA A 226 1.57 12.60 -13.06
N ILE A 227 1.64 12.29 -14.35
CA ILE A 227 0.72 11.38 -15.02
C ILE A 227 1.36 10.01 -15.17
N THR A 228 0.62 8.96 -14.79
CA THR A 228 0.91 7.58 -15.22
C THR A 228 0.01 7.26 -16.40
N PRO A 229 0.51 7.23 -17.65
CA PRO A 229 -0.34 7.01 -18.82
C PRO A 229 -0.98 5.61 -18.79
N PRO A 230 -2.29 5.48 -19.02
CA PRO A 230 -2.89 4.19 -19.32
C PRO A 230 -2.42 3.67 -20.67
N GLY A 231 -2.42 2.36 -20.85
CA GLY A 231 -1.98 1.75 -22.10
C GLY A 231 -1.29 0.40 -21.95
N ILE A 232 -0.79 -0.09 -23.08
CA ILE A 232 -0.02 -1.31 -23.22
C ILE A 232 1.46 -0.97 -23.39
N PHE A 233 2.33 -1.61 -22.62
CA PHE A 233 3.77 -1.35 -22.63
C PHE A 233 4.56 -2.64 -22.46
N TYR A 234 5.87 -2.54 -22.51
CA TYR A 234 6.79 -3.63 -22.19
C TYR A 234 7.92 -3.11 -21.30
N PHE A 235 8.40 -3.94 -20.39
CA PHE A 235 9.63 -3.62 -19.70
C PHE A 235 10.80 -3.61 -20.67
N TYR A 236 11.62 -2.56 -20.62
CA TYR A 236 12.75 -2.43 -21.54
C TYR A 236 14.07 -2.11 -20.82
N ASN A 237 14.03 -1.72 -19.54
CA ASN A 237 15.24 -1.41 -18.79
C ASN A 237 15.05 -1.67 -17.30
N ARG A 238 16.15 -1.89 -16.58
CA ARG A 238 16.17 -1.99 -15.12
C ARG A 238 17.48 -1.46 -14.55
N ARG A 239 17.46 -1.00 -13.29
CA ARG A 239 18.65 -0.62 -12.53
C ARG A 239 18.61 -1.25 -11.15
N GLN A 240 19.77 -1.69 -10.66
CA GLN A 240 19.89 -2.24 -9.31
C GLN A 240 20.28 -1.15 -8.30
N GLY A 241 19.67 -1.19 -7.12
CA GLY A 241 19.90 -0.27 -6.02
C GLY A 241 19.10 1.02 -6.11
N MET A 242 19.50 2.00 -5.30
CA MET A 242 18.92 3.34 -5.26
C MET A 242 19.33 4.15 -6.48
N ARG A 243 18.39 4.91 -7.06
CA ARG A 243 18.60 5.84 -8.17
C ARG A 243 17.80 7.12 -7.93
N GLU A 244 18.37 8.25 -8.31
CA GLU A 244 17.67 9.52 -8.37
C GLU A 244 17.34 9.84 -9.83
N SER A 245 16.07 10.11 -10.13
CA SER A 245 15.62 10.50 -11.46
C SER A 245 14.88 11.82 -11.40
N LYS A 246 14.52 12.35 -12.58
CA LYS A 246 13.62 13.50 -12.70
C LYS A 246 12.29 13.31 -11.96
N LEU A 247 11.83 12.07 -11.79
CA LEU A 247 10.56 11.74 -11.13
C LEU A 247 10.72 11.39 -9.64
N GLY A 248 11.94 11.54 -9.11
CA GLY A 248 12.31 11.31 -7.72
C GLY A 248 13.11 10.01 -7.51
N THR A 249 13.28 9.69 -6.22
CA THR A 249 14.07 8.55 -5.73
C THR A 249 13.39 7.21 -6.01
N MET A 250 14.16 6.25 -6.54
CA MET A 250 13.71 4.93 -6.92
C MET A 250 14.62 3.83 -6.37
N TYR A 251 14.04 2.78 -5.79
CA TYR A 251 14.77 1.56 -5.43
C TYR A 251 14.44 0.42 -6.39
N ASN A 252 15.47 -0.17 -7.02
CA ASN A 252 15.35 -1.26 -7.98
C ASN A 252 14.33 -0.99 -9.12
N PRO A 253 14.39 0.16 -9.82
CA PRO A 253 13.41 0.48 -10.85
C PRO A 253 13.45 -0.49 -12.04
N VAL A 254 12.27 -0.80 -12.58
CA VAL A 254 12.07 -1.47 -13.88
C VAL A 254 11.22 -0.57 -14.76
N TYR A 255 11.80 -0.08 -15.85
CA TYR A 255 11.21 0.92 -16.73
C TYR A 255 10.35 0.25 -17.81
N PHE A 256 9.18 0.82 -18.04
CA PHE A 256 8.24 0.35 -19.06
C PHE A 256 7.75 1.46 -20.01
N ASN A 257 7.92 2.74 -19.65
CA ASN A 257 7.51 3.85 -20.51
C ASN A 257 8.41 5.09 -20.28
N TYR A 258 9.50 5.21 -21.05
CA TYR A 258 10.49 6.29 -20.87
C TYR A 258 10.98 6.41 -19.40
N ASN A 259 10.90 7.58 -18.80
CA ASN A 259 11.31 7.81 -17.41
C ASN A 259 10.36 7.15 -16.37
N ILE A 260 9.24 6.54 -16.78
CA ILE A 260 8.31 5.86 -15.88
C ILE A 260 8.74 4.41 -15.62
N ALA A 261 8.89 4.11 -14.33
CA ALA A 261 9.24 2.79 -13.82
C ALA A 261 8.29 2.32 -12.71
N ILE A 262 8.28 1.00 -12.50
CA ILE A 262 7.81 0.38 -11.26
C ILE A 262 9.01 0.24 -10.32
N HIS A 263 8.92 0.79 -9.11
CA HIS A 263 10.05 0.82 -8.18
C HIS A 263 9.63 0.87 -6.72
N GLY A 264 10.55 0.46 -5.84
CA GLY A 264 10.38 0.60 -4.39
C GLY A 264 10.37 2.06 -3.96
N ALA A 265 9.46 2.39 -3.04
CA ALA A 265 9.45 3.68 -2.35
C ALA A 265 9.22 3.48 -0.84
N ILE A 266 9.79 4.37 -0.01
CA ILE A 266 9.59 4.36 1.45
C ILE A 266 8.13 4.70 1.76
N LEU A 267 7.56 5.64 1.02
CA LEU A 267 6.19 6.10 1.17
C LEU A 267 5.34 5.62 -0.01
N VAL A 268 4.39 4.73 0.27
CA VAL A 268 3.40 4.23 -0.69
C VAL A 268 2.00 4.45 -0.09
N PRO A 269 1.44 5.67 -0.21
CA PRO A 269 0.16 6.05 0.40
C PRO A 269 -1.03 5.43 -0.34
N LEU A 270 -2.23 5.53 0.24
CA LEU A 270 -3.48 5.04 -0.38
C LEU A 270 -3.87 5.77 -1.67
N LYS A 271 -3.44 7.02 -1.79
CA LYS A 271 -3.69 7.87 -2.96
C LYS A 271 -2.52 7.84 -3.95
N PRO A 272 -2.75 8.15 -5.24
CA PRO A 272 -1.67 8.46 -6.16
C PRO A 272 -0.87 9.66 -5.64
N ALA A 273 0.46 9.58 -5.68
CA ALA A 273 1.35 10.55 -5.05
C ALA A 273 2.76 10.62 -5.66
N SER A 274 3.03 9.92 -6.76
CA SER A 274 4.31 10.00 -7.47
C SER A 274 4.27 11.08 -8.55
N HIS A 275 5.41 11.35 -9.18
CA HIS A 275 5.51 12.18 -10.40
C HIS A 275 5.26 11.39 -11.71
N GLY A 276 4.69 10.18 -11.64
CA GLY A 276 4.33 9.36 -12.80
C GLY A 276 4.72 7.89 -12.66
N CYS A 277 5.81 7.60 -11.93
CA CYS A 277 6.21 6.24 -11.60
C CYS A 277 5.19 5.47 -10.76
N ILE A 278 5.28 4.15 -10.76
CA ILE A 278 4.44 3.28 -9.93
C ILE A 278 5.28 2.86 -8.71
N ARG A 279 4.96 3.43 -7.55
CA ARG A 279 5.62 3.10 -6.29
C ARG A 279 5.05 1.80 -5.72
N ILE A 280 5.91 0.86 -5.36
CA ILE A 280 5.59 -0.39 -4.66
C ILE A 280 6.30 -0.44 -3.29
N PRO A 281 5.82 -1.26 -2.33
CA PRO A 281 6.51 -1.45 -1.05
C PRO A 281 7.96 -1.90 -1.26
N MET A 282 8.87 -1.41 -0.42
CA MET A 282 10.27 -1.80 -0.46
C MET A 282 10.47 -3.32 -0.30
N SER A 283 9.62 -4.01 0.44
CA SER A 283 9.66 -5.48 0.56
C SER A 283 9.48 -6.16 -0.79
N VAL A 284 8.53 -5.71 -1.59
CA VAL A 284 8.22 -6.24 -2.93
C VAL A 284 9.34 -5.87 -3.90
N ALA A 285 9.81 -4.62 -3.88
CA ALA A 285 10.85 -4.13 -4.77
C ALA A 285 12.20 -4.88 -4.64
N ARG A 286 12.46 -5.54 -3.51
CA ARG A 286 13.66 -6.37 -3.31
C ARG A 286 13.71 -7.57 -4.24
N TYR A 287 12.55 -8.13 -4.60
CA TYR A 287 12.48 -9.32 -5.46
C TYR A 287 11.70 -9.09 -6.75
N PHE A 288 11.05 -7.94 -6.94
CA PHE A 288 10.27 -7.62 -8.13
C PHE A 288 11.05 -7.87 -9.43
N GLN A 289 12.31 -7.43 -9.50
CA GLN A 289 13.17 -7.66 -10.68
C GLN A 289 13.43 -9.14 -10.99
N ALA A 290 13.29 -10.03 -10.01
CA ALA A 290 13.49 -11.46 -10.21
C ALA A 290 12.24 -12.17 -10.78
N ILE A 291 11.07 -11.52 -10.68
CA ILE A 291 9.79 -12.07 -11.14
C ILE A 291 9.27 -11.41 -12.42
N VAL A 292 10.01 -10.45 -12.98
CA VAL A 292 9.73 -9.83 -14.30
C VAL A 292 10.98 -9.80 -15.19
N ALA A 293 10.79 -9.96 -16.49
CA ALA A 293 11.83 -9.99 -17.52
C ALA A 293 11.78 -8.78 -18.45
N TYR A 294 12.86 -8.57 -19.21
CA TYR A 294 12.82 -7.66 -20.36
C TYR A 294 11.81 -8.20 -21.38
N GLY A 295 10.96 -7.34 -21.90
CA GLY A 295 9.92 -7.70 -22.86
C GLY A 295 8.65 -8.26 -22.24
N ASP A 296 8.55 -8.44 -20.92
CA ASP A 296 7.27 -8.79 -20.28
C ASP A 296 6.28 -7.63 -20.45
N ARG A 297 5.03 -7.99 -20.72
CA ARG A 297 3.94 -7.06 -20.98
C ARG A 297 3.51 -6.32 -19.70
N VAL A 298 3.17 -5.04 -19.85
CA VAL A 298 2.56 -4.21 -18.80
C VAL A 298 1.27 -3.59 -19.31
N TYR A 299 0.16 -3.85 -18.64
CA TYR A 299 -1.13 -3.22 -18.88
C TYR A 299 -1.42 -2.21 -17.78
N VAL A 300 -1.74 -0.98 -18.15
CA VAL A 300 -2.14 0.07 -17.21
C VAL A 300 -3.59 0.46 -17.47
N PHE A 301 -4.46 0.11 -16.53
CA PHE A 301 -5.90 0.38 -16.56
C PHE A 301 -6.22 1.65 -15.79
N ASP A 302 -6.90 2.61 -16.44
CA ASP A 302 -7.43 3.81 -15.79
C ASP A 302 -8.89 3.68 -15.35
N GLY A 303 -9.57 2.59 -15.74
CA GLY A 303 -10.99 2.35 -15.47
C GLY A 303 -11.95 3.18 -16.34
N VAL A 304 -11.44 3.84 -17.39
CA VAL A 304 -12.24 4.63 -18.34
C VAL A 304 -12.27 3.96 -19.71
N LYS A 305 -11.11 3.54 -20.22
CA LYS A 305 -10.99 2.79 -21.48
C LYS A 305 -10.05 1.62 -21.30
N GLU A 306 -10.13 0.69 -22.23
CA GLU A 306 -9.22 -0.44 -22.22
C GLU A 306 -7.80 -0.02 -22.63
N PRO A 307 -6.73 -0.61 -22.03
CA PRO A 307 -5.35 -0.26 -22.34
C PRO A 307 -5.03 -0.29 -23.83
N GLU A 308 -5.63 -1.22 -24.57
CA GLU A 308 -5.43 -1.38 -26.02
C GLU A 308 -5.97 -0.20 -26.83
N GLU A 309 -7.01 0.50 -26.35
CA GLU A 309 -7.56 1.68 -27.02
C GLU A 309 -6.60 2.88 -26.97
N TYR A 310 -5.74 2.93 -25.95
CA TYR A 310 -4.71 3.95 -25.81
C TYR A 310 -3.45 3.62 -26.61
N GLY A 311 -3.17 2.33 -26.85
CA GLY A 311 -1.88 1.89 -27.36
C GLY A 311 -0.77 2.15 -26.32
N SER A 312 0.34 2.75 -26.75
CA SER A 312 1.50 3.03 -25.88
C SER A 312 1.81 4.53 -25.83
N PRO A 313 0.93 5.35 -25.23
CA PRO A 313 1.15 6.80 -25.18
C PRO A 313 2.41 7.12 -24.37
N VAL A 314 3.19 8.07 -24.89
CA VAL A 314 4.35 8.60 -24.18
C VAL A 314 3.89 9.48 -23.00
N PRO A 315 4.63 9.53 -21.89
CA PRO A 315 4.31 10.44 -20.80
C PRO A 315 4.48 11.91 -21.23
N PRO A 316 3.81 12.86 -20.54
CA PRO A 316 4.07 14.28 -20.73
C PRO A 316 5.56 14.59 -20.56
N PHE A 317 6.10 15.45 -21.43
CA PHE A 317 7.50 15.82 -21.36
C PHE A 317 7.76 16.79 -20.21
N ASP A 318 8.76 16.47 -19.40
CA ASP A 318 9.31 17.38 -18.39
C ASP A 318 9.99 18.59 -19.05
N LEU A 319 9.84 19.76 -18.44
CA LEU A 319 10.39 21.03 -18.91
C LEU A 319 11.36 21.62 -17.87
N PRO A 320 12.38 22.38 -18.29
CA PRO A 320 13.17 23.17 -17.33
C PRO A 320 12.28 24.11 -16.52
N ASP A 321 12.51 24.18 -15.22
CA ASP A 321 11.82 25.13 -14.34
C ASP A 321 12.27 26.57 -14.69
N PRO A 322 11.35 27.47 -15.10
CA PRO A 322 11.69 28.84 -15.47
C PRO A 322 12.19 29.68 -14.30
N ASP A 323 11.85 29.32 -13.06
CA ASP A 323 12.17 30.07 -11.85
C ASP A 323 13.41 29.52 -11.12
N TYR A 324 13.98 28.41 -11.62
CA TYR A 324 15.15 27.78 -11.01
C TYR A 324 16.43 28.56 -11.29
N THR A 325 17.13 28.95 -10.21
CA THR A 325 18.44 29.58 -10.28
C THR A 325 19.46 28.80 -9.45
N THR A 326 20.66 28.63 -9.97
CA THR A 326 21.76 27.91 -9.28
C THR A 326 22.49 28.79 -8.25
N VAL A 327 21.96 29.98 -7.94
CA VAL A 327 22.59 30.96 -7.05
C VAL A 327 21.94 30.86 -5.67
N PRO A 328 22.71 30.70 -4.58
CA PRO A 328 22.13 30.66 -3.24
C PRO A 328 21.40 31.97 -2.92
N THR A 329 20.13 31.91 -2.53
CA THR A 329 19.27 33.07 -2.20
C THR A 329 19.64 33.76 -0.88
N THR A 330 20.80 33.48 -0.28
CA THR A 330 21.28 34.16 0.93
C THR A 330 22.53 34.96 0.63
N ILE A 331 22.37 36.24 0.29
CA ILE A 331 23.39 37.25 0.55
C ILE A 331 23.23 37.63 2.03
N PRO A 332 24.20 37.36 2.92
CA PRO A 332 24.18 37.94 4.26
C PRO A 332 24.27 39.46 4.11
N GLN A 333 23.25 40.17 4.58
CA GLN A 333 23.29 41.63 4.66
C GLN A 333 24.42 41.99 5.64
N THR A 334 25.57 42.37 5.12
CA THR A 334 26.72 42.77 5.94
C THR A 334 26.43 44.17 6.46
N THR A 335 25.87 44.28 7.67
CA THR A 335 25.86 45.54 8.40
C THR A 335 27.28 45.78 8.92
N LEU A 336 27.97 46.75 8.32
CA LEU A 336 29.25 47.26 8.82
C LEU A 336 29.06 47.76 10.26
N PRO A 337 29.86 47.30 11.24
CA PRO A 337 29.83 47.86 12.58
C PRO A 337 30.41 49.28 12.57
N ASN A 338 29.63 50.24 13.08
CA ASN A 338 30.11 51.60 13.35
C ASN A 338 31.27 51.55 14.35
N ALA A 339 32.43 52.01 13.93
CA ALA A 339 33.60 52.17 14.79
C ALA A 339 33.32 53.24 15.85
N VAL A 340 33.21 52.80 17.11
CA VAL A 340 33.25 53.69 18.27
C VAL A 340 34.71 54.00 18.55
N VAL A 341 35.12 55.25 18.32
CA VAL A 341 36.43 55.76 18.71
C VAL A 341 36.41 56.01 20.22
N THR A 342 37.13 55.20 21.00
CA THR A 342 37.41 55.48 22.41
C THR A 342 38.86 55.95 22.52
N THR A 343 39.02 57.25 22.77
CA THR A 343 40.29 57.88 23.14
C THR A 343 40.70 57.45 24.54
N ILE A 344 41.90 56.90 24.71
CA ILE A 344 42.55 56.72 26.01
C ILE A 344 43.88 57.47 25.97
N ALA A 345 44.09 58.34 26.96
CA ALA A 345 45.24 59.22 27.11
C ALA A 345 46.24 58.69 28.16
N GLY A 346 47.54 58.94 27.91
CA GLY A 346 48.65 58.85 28.88
C GLY A 346 49.29 57.46 28.97
N SER A 347 50.61 57.26 28.95
CA SER A 347 51.74 58.14 29.27
C SER A 347 53.02 57.69 28.53
N PRO A 348 54.02 58.58 28.31
CA PRO A 348 55.25 58.24 27.60
C PRO A 348 56.27 57.56 28.52
N THR A 349 57.02 56.58 28.01
CA THR A 349 58.21 56.03 28.68
C THR A 349 59.38 55.97 27.70
N THR A 350 60.46 56.66 28.05
CA THR A 350 61.67 56.86 27.27
C THR A 350 62.71 55.75 27.51
N ILE A 351 63.14 55.15 26.40
CA ILE A 351 64.46 54.63 25.94
C ILE A 351 65.65 54.55 26.93
N PRO A 352 66.57 53.57 26.79
CA PRO A 352 67.69 53.74 25.84
C PRO A 352 68.12 52.46 25.09
N VAL A 353 68.52 52.62 23.82
CA VAL A 353 69.38 51.67 23.09
C VAL A 353 70.70 52.36 22.81
N THR A 354 71.76 51.82 23.39
CA THR A 354 73.17 52.12 23.13
C THR A 354 73.71 51.15 22.08
N THR A 355 74.48 51.68 21.13
CA THR A 355 75.51 50.96 20.36
C THR A 355 76.59 51.98 19.95
N PRO A 356 77.84 51.53 19.70
CA PRO A 356 79.08 52.17 20.15
C PRO A 356 79.41 53.55 19.58
#